data_AF-A0A2G9RWI9-F1
#
_entry.id   AF-A0A2G9RWI9-F1
#
_cell.length_a   1.000
_cell.length_b   1.000
_cell.length_c   1.000
_cell.angle_alpha   90.00
_cell.angle_beta   90.00
_cell.angle_gamma   90.00
#
_symmetry.space_group_name_H-M   'P 1'
#
loop_
_entity.id
_entity.type
_entity.pdbx_description
1 polymer ?
#
loop_
_entity_poly.entity_id
_entity_poly.type
_entity_poly.pdbx_seq_one_letter_code
_entity_poly.pdbx_strand_id
1 'polypeptide(L)'
;PNCVNVLVTTTQLVPAIAKVLLYGLGTVFPIENIYSATKTGKECCFERIMQRFGRKAVYVVIGDGAEEEQAAKKHNMPFWRISCHADLEALRHALELEYL
;
A
#
# COMPACT_ATOMS: atom_id res chain seq x y z
N PRO A 1 0.97 10.14 14.21
CA PRO A 1 -0.50 10.35 14.31
C PRO A 1 -1.24 10.64 12.99
N ASN A 2 -0.54 11.01 11.91
CA ASN A 2 -1.16 11.42 10.63
C ASN A 2 -0.94 10.42 9.48
N CYS A 3 -0.55 9.19 9.79
CA CYS A 3 -0.26 8.15 8.81
C CYS A 3 -1.38 7.12 8.80
N VAL A 4 -1.74 6.61 7.61
CA VAL A 4 -2.78 5.60 7.43
C VAL A 4 -2.22 4.46 6.59
N ASN A 5 -2.38 3.23 7.07
CA ASN A 5 -2.00 2.04 6.33
C ASN A 5 -3.17 1.60 5.43
N VAL A 6 -2.86 1.38 4.15
CA VAL A 6 -3.81 0.90 3.14
C VAL A 6 -3.16 -0.26 2.40
N LEU A 7 -3.88 -1.39 2.26
CA LEU A 7 -3.40 -2.58 1.57
C LEU A 7 -4.09 -2.70 0.21
N VAL A 8 -3.31 -2.82 -0.85
CA VAL A 8 -3.80 -3.13 -2.20
C VAL A 8 -3.18 -4.45 -2.66
N THR A 9 -4.00 -5.44 -3.00
CA THR A 9 -3.52 -6.78 -3.38
C THR A 9 -4.25 -7.34 -4.58
N THR A 10 -3.56 -8.12 -5.41
CA THR A 10 -4.15 -8.85 -6.55
C THR A 10 -4.92 -10.11 -6.13
N THR A 11 -4.93 -10.45 -4.83
CA THR A 11 -5.75 -11.54 -4.28
C THR A 11 -7.20 -11.13 -4.15
N GLN A 12 -8.13 -12.06 -4.39
CA GLN A 12 -9.56 -11.82 -4.16
C GLN A 12 -9.81 -11.40 -2.71
N LEU A 13 -10.82 -10.56 -2.48
CA LEU A 13 -11.01 -9.91 -1.18
C LEU A 13 -11.13 -10.89 0.00
N VAL A 14 -11.96 -11.93 -0.12
CA VAL A 14 -12.16 -12.93 0.95
C VAL A 14 -10.84 -13.63 1.34
N PRO A 15 -10.09 -14.26 0.40
CA PRO A 15 -8.80 -14.86 0.75
C PRO A 15 -7.72 -13.84 1.13
N ALA A 16 -7.80 -12.59 0.67
CA ALA A 16 -6.90 -11.53 1.11
C ALA A 16 -7.08 -11.23 2.60
N ILE A 17 -8.33 -11.08 3.06
CA ILE A 17 -8.66 -10.87 4.47
C ILE A 17 -8.21 -12.07 5.30
N ALA A 18 -8.44 -13.30 4.83
CA ALA A 18 -7.95 -14.50 5.50
C ALA A 18 -6.42 -14.47 5.70
N LYS A 19 -5.65 -14.10 4.66
CA LYS A 19 -4.20 -13.92 4.79
C LYS A 19 -3.85 -12.85 5.83
N VAL A 20 -4.47 -11.68 5.77
CA VAL A 20 -4.21 -10.59 6.74
C VAL A 20 -4.40 -11.08 8.18
N LEU A 21 -5.46 -11.84 8.45
CA LEU A 21 -5.70 -12.41 9.78
C LEU A 21 -4.66 -13.46 10.17
N LEU A 22 -4.36 -14.41 9.26
CA LEU A 22 -3.40 -15.49 9.53
C LEU A 22 -1.97 -14.99 9.76
N TYR A 23 -1.57 -13.89 9.11
CA TYR A 23 -0.28 -13.23 9.33
C TYR A 23 -0.28 -12.23 10.50
N GLY A 24 -1.39 -12.10 11.25
CA GLY A 24 -1.47 -11.20 12.40
C GLY A 24 -1.52 -9.70 12.04
N LEU A 25 -1.85 -9.36 10.79
CA LEU A 25 -1.87 -7.99 10.28
C LEU A 25 -3.23 -7.28 10.48
N GLY A 26 -4.23 -7.97 11.05
CA GLY A 26 -5.59 -7.45 11.21
C GLY A 26 -5.71 -6.24 12.13
N THR A 27 -4.76 -6.03 13.05
CA THR A 27 -4.72 -4.84 13.91
C THR A 27 -4.06 -3.63 13.23
N VAL A 28 -3.32 -3.86 12.14
CA VAL A 28 -2.55 -2.84 11.42
C VAL A 28 -3.31 -2.31 10.21
N PHE A 29 -4.12 -3.17 9.56
CA PHE A 29 -4.94 -2.81 8.41
C PHE A 29 -6.44 -2.95 8.77
N PRO A 30 -7.13 -1.83 9.07
CA PRO A 30 -8.59 -1.82 9.16
C PRO A 30 -9.22 -2.41 7.91
N ILE A 31 -10.33 -3.14 8.04
CA ILE A 31 -10.94 -3.87 6.92
C ILE A 31 -11.35 -2.94 5.78
N GLU A 32 -11.79 -1.73 6.10
CA GLU A 32 -12.15 -0.69 5.15
C GLU A 32 -10.96 -0.18 4.33
N ASN A 33 -9.72 -0.46 4.76
CA ASN A 33 -8.49 -0.05 4.08
C ASN A 33 -7.86 -1.19 3.26
N ILE A 34 -8.57 -2.30 3.05
CA ILE A 34 -8.10 -3.44 2.24
C ILE A 34 -8.82 -3.42 0.88
N TYR A 35 -8.05 -3.25 -0.19
CA TYR A 35 -8.53 -3.18 -1.57
C TYR A 35 -8.05 -4.39 -2.37
N SER A 36 -8.99 -5.06 -3.04
CA SER A 36 -8.68 -6.15 -3.97
C SER A 36 -8.62 -5.61 -5.40
N ALA A 37 -7.45 -5.71 -6.01
CA ALA A 37 -7.14 -5.32 -7.38
C ALA A 37 -7.39 -6.45 -8.40
N THR A 38 -7.85 -7.63 -7.97
CA THR A 38 -7.96 -8.83 -8.84
C THR A 38 -8.71 -8.59 -10.14
N LYS A 39 -9.73 -7.72 -10.15
CA LYS A 39 -10.54 -7.43 -11.33
C LYS A 39 -10.20 -6.09 -12.00
N THR A 40 -9.91 -5.06 -11.20
CA THR A 40 -9.79 -3.68 -11.68
C THR A 40 -8.35 -3.22 -11.87
N GLY A 41 -7.36 -3.99 -11.40
CA GLY A 41 -5.96 -3.59 -11.36
C GLY A 41 -5.65 -2.60 -10.23
N LYS A 42 -4.35 -2.47 -9.90
CA LYS A 42 -3.88 -1.59 -8.81
C LYS A 42 -4.10 -0.11 -9.10
N GLU A 43 -3.97 0.31 -10.35
CA GLU A 43 -4.18 1.71 -10.77
C GLU A 43 -5.57 2.22 -10.35
N CYS A 44 -6.64 1.49 -10.68
CA CYS A 44 -8.00 1.86 -10.30
C CYS A 44 -8.19 1.88 -8.77
N CYS A 45 -7.51 0.99 -8.04
CA CYS A 45 -7.51 1.04 -6.57
C CYS A 45 -6.84 2.31 -6.05
N PHE A 46 -5.71 2.72 -6.62
CA PHE A 46 -5.00 3.95 -6.23
C PHE A 46 -5.87 5.19 -6.45
N GLU A 47 -6.58 5.29 -7.58
CA GLU A 47 -7.52 6.38 -7.83
C GLU A 47 -8.64 6.45 -6.78
N ARG A 48 -9.22 5.31 -6.41
CA ARG A 48 -10.27 5.24 -5.37
C ARG A 48 -9.74 5.65 -4.00
N ILE A 49 -8.50 5.26 -3.68
CA ILE A 49 -7.82 5.66 -2.44
C ILE A 49 -7.61 7.17 -2.44
N MET A 50 -7.11 7.75 -3.54
CA MET A 50 -6.93 9.21 -3.67
C MET A 50 -8.25 9.98 -3.54
N GLN A 51 -9.33 9.45 -4.11
CA GLN A 51 -10.66 10.06 -3.99
C GLN A 51 -11.16 10.03 -2.54
N ARG A 52 -10.86 8.97 -1.78
CA ARG A 52 -11.27 8.82 -0.39
C ARG A 52 -10.47 9.71 0.57
N PHE A 53 -9.14 9.75 0.45
CA PHE A 53 -8.27 10.47 1.38
C PHE A 53 -7.94 11.90 0.93
N GLY A 54 -8.24 12.25 -0.32
CA GLY A 54 -8.12 13.61 -0.86
C GLY A 54 -6.73 13.94 -1.40
N ARG A 55 -6.66 14.96 -2.27
CA ARG A 55 -5.42 15.31 -2.99
C ARG A 55 -4.34 16.00 -2.15
N LYS A 56 -4.64 16.38 -0.90
CA LYS A 56 -3.69 17.04 0.00
C LYS A 56 -2.81 16.04 0.77
N ALA A 57 -3.18 14.76 0.78
CA ALA A 57 -2.38 13.73 1.39
C ALA A 57 -1.16 13.39 0.52
N VAL A 58 -0.06 13.00 1.16
CA VAL A 58 1.09 12.40 0.48
C VAL A 58 0.86 10.90 0.39
N TYR A 59 0.95 10.35 -0.82
CA TYR A 59 0.74 8.92 -1.08
C TYR A 59 2.10 8.27 -1.36
N VAL A 60 2.54 7.38 -0.48
CA VAL A 60 3.74 6.57 -0.69
C VAL A 60 3.32 5.15 -1.02
N VAL A 61 3.72 4.67 -2.20
CA VAL A 61 3.42 3.31 -2.64
C VAL A 61 4.61 2.42 -2.29
N ILE A 62 4.36 1.31 -1.60
CA ILE A 62 5.38 0.35 -1.17
C ILE A 62 5.03 -1.00 -1.79
N GLY A 63 6.01 -1.64 -2.45
CA GLY A 63 5.79 -2.95 -3.06
C GLY A 63 7.01 -3.50 -3.80
N ASP A 64 6.91 -4.72 -4.28
CA ASP A 64 7.97 -5.45 -4.98
C ASP A 64 7.70 -5.59 -6.48
N GLY A 65 6.43 -5.48 -6.91
CA GLY A 65 6.00 -5.70 -8.28
C GLY A 65 6.09 -4.49 -9.21
N ALA A 66 6.15 -4.75 -10.52
CA ALA A 66 6.16 -3.71 -11.54
C ALA A 66 4.79 -3.02 -11.73
N GLU A 67 3.68 -3.71 -11.41
CA GLU A 67 2.32 -3.16 -11.57
C GLU A 67 2.10 -1.94 -10.68
N GLU A 68 2.43 -2.06 -9.39
CA GLU A 68 2.31 -0.99 -8.41
C GLU A 68 3.27 0.17 -8.71
N GLU A 69 4.47 -0.11 -9.20
CA GLU A 69 5.43 0.93 -9.56
C GLU A 69 4.97 1.74 -10.76
N GLN A 70 4.45 1.08 -11.81
CA GLN A 70 3.92 1.74 -12.98
C GLN A 70 2.70 2.59 -12.63
N ALA A 71 1.78 2.06 -11.81
CA ALA A 71 0.62 2.79 -11.33
C ALA A 71 1.04 4.00 -10.46
N ALA A 72 2.00 3.81 -9.55
CA ALA A 72 2.53 4.90 -8.71
C ALA A 72 3.13 6.03 -9.57
N LYS A 73 3.96 5.69 -10.56
CA LYS A 73 4.54 6.64 -11.52
C LYS A 73 3.47 7.42 -12.27
N LYS A 74 2.40 6.76 -12.72
CA LYS A 74 1.30 7.41 -13.45
C LYS A 74 0.56 8.45 -12.60
N HIS A 75 0.46 8.23 -11.29
CA HIS A 75 -0.18 9.16 -10.36
C HIS A 75 0.80 10.11 -9.64
N ASN A 76 2.08 10.14 -10.05
CA ASN A 76 3.15 10.91 -9.39
C ASN A 76 3.27 10.62 -7.89
N MET A 77 3.06 9.36 -7.50
CA MET A 77 3.25 8.89 -6.13
C MET A 77 4.69 8.38 -5.96
N PRO A 78 5.43 8.81 -4.93
CA PRO A 78 6.69 8.18 -4.55
C PRO A 78 6.54 6.66 -4.41
N PHE A 79 7.48 5.91 -4.98
CA PHE A 79 7.48 4.45 -4.93
C PHE A 79 8.71 3.95 -4.15
N TRP A 80 8.47 3.20 -3.08
CA TRP A 80 9.50 2.52 -2.31
C TRP A 80 9.52 1.04 -2.67
N ARG A 81 10.51 0.62 -3.48
CA ARG A 81 10.65 -0.77 -3.87
C ARG A 81 11.18 -1.62 -2.72
N ILE A 82 10.56 -2.77 -2.48
CA ILE A 82 11.08 -3.81 -1.58
C ILE A 82 11.53 -4.99 -2.44
N SER A 83 12.84 -5.24 -2.51
CA SER A 83 13.41 -6.40 -3.23
C SER A 83 14.16 -7.36 -2.29
N CYS A 84 14.57 -6.88 -1.13
CA CYS A 84 15.24 -7.68 -0.10
C CYS A 84 14.91 -7.18 1.31
N HIS A 85 15.39 -7.89 2.34
CA HIS A 85 15.18 -7.53 3.74
C HIS A 85 15.79 -6.16 4.09
N ALA A 86 16.94 -5.81 3.51
CA ALA A 86 17.60 -4.53 3.77
C ALA A 86 16.72 -3.33 3.37
N ASP A 87 15.87 -3.47 2.35
CA ASP A 87 14.96 -2.39 1.92
C ASP A 87 13.86 -2.11 2.96
N LEU A 88 13.43 -3.15 3.70
CA LEU A 88 12.48 -3.01 4.81
C LEU A 88 13.14 -2.37 6.03
N GLU A 89 14.41 -2.69 6.31
CA GLU A 89 15.17 -2.02 7.35
C GLU A 89 15.40 -0.54 7.03
N ALA A 90 15.72 -0.23 5.77
CA ALA A 90 15.85 1.15 5.30
C ALA A 90 14.52 1.92 5.40
N LEU A 91 13.40 1.28 5.06
CA LEU A 91 12.07 1.86 5.24
C LEU A 91 11.78 2.15 6.72
N ARG A 92 12.09 1.21 7.61
CA ARG A 92 11.93 1.40 9.07
C ARG A 92 12.73 2.60 9.55
N HIS A 93 14.02 2.68 9.18
CA HIS A 93 14.86 3.81 9.58
C HIS A 93 14.34 5.15 9.02
N ALA A 94 13.83 5.18 7.79
CA ALA A 94 13.23 6.39 7.23
C ALA A 94 11.98 6.84 8.00
N LEU A 95 11.12 5.90 8.43
CA LEU A 95 9.95 6.19 9.26
C LEU A 95 10.32 6.69 10.66
N GLU A 96 11.36 6.11 11.27
CA GLU A 96 11.87 6.54 12.59
C GLU A 96 12.45 7.97 12.57
N LEU A 97 13.00 8.39 11.43
CA LEU A 97 13.58 9.72 11.22
C LEU A 97 12.60 10.73 10.59
N GLU A 98 11.34 10.35 10.40
CA GLU A 98 10.29 11.18 9.75
C GLU A 98 10.70 11.70 8.36
N TYR A 99 11.47 10.91 7.61
CA TYR A 99 11.83 11.21 6.21
C TYR A 99 10.73 10.83 5.19
N LEU A 100 9.63 10.24 5.66
CA LEU A 100 8.49 9.79 4.88
C LEU A 100 7.18 10.38 5.41
#